data_AF-A0A094Z0I9-F1
#
_entry.id   AF-A0A094Z0I9-F1
#
_cell.length_a   1.000
_cell.length_b   1.000
_cell.length_c   1.000
_cell.angle_alpha   90.00
_cell.angle_beta   90.00
_cell.angle_gamma   90.00
#
_symmetry.space_group_name_H-M   'P 1'
#
loop_
_entity.id
_entity.type
_entity.pdbx_description
1 polymer ?
#
loop_
_entity_poly.entity_id
_entity_poly.type
_entity_poly.pdbx_seq_one_letter_code
_entity_poly.pdbx_strand_id
1 'polypeptide(L)'
;MGAGIMTQIAFGLSSVLPGLNHLLSRYAESMMWLARYMERIENLARLLEVTEAFVRGPDGHTGWDSIIQLNSDEDRFFSLHDSATEEDVLVFYVTERANPNSIKAMAHSVRENARAVRPLISTEMWMQLNIFTRWVLDLEFSDIRLNSLSSICNRLKQECQTHFGVTEGTLYRDQAWLFYLLGKHLERSDQITRLIDIRYHTLLPQDEKIGSDIDITQWASVLRSAAAYHAFRRLQPVTTTPANVVGFLLKNEGFPRSLATNLSQLDSTLAALAGHRSLRKRCSSLQERVADLRVTLLDQTADDIIIRGLHEYMTWVQGQLSLLQAEVADAFWPAMPEKPYALEMQSQS
;
A
#
# COMPACT_ATOMS: atom_id res chain seq x y z
N MET A 1 32.52 24.57 18.41
CA MET A 1 32.29 25.19 17.08
C MET A 1 32.31 24.08 16.04
N GLY A 2 31.17 23.80 15.44
CA GLY A 2 31.01 22.69 14.50
C GLY A 2 29.53 22.49 14.18
N ALA A 3 28.91 23.50 13.58
CA ALA A 3 27.57 23.36 13.03
C ALA A 3 27.64 22.46 11.81
N GLY A 4 27.25 21.20 11.98
CA GLY A 4 27.05 20.27 10.87
C GLY A 4 25.81 20.70 10.08
N ILE A 5 26.04 21.23 8.89
CA ILE A 5 25.00 21.48 7.89
C ILE A 5 24.50 20.09 7.45
N MET A 6 23.42 19.62 8.08
CA MET A 6 22.58 18.56 7.53
C MET A 6 21.88 19.14 6.31
N THR A 7 22.40 18.84 5.13
CA THR A 7 21.75 19.10 3.86
C THR A 7 20.44 18.32 3.82
N GLN A 8 19.35 18.94 4.26
CA GLN A 8 18.00 18.52 3.93
C GLN A 8 17.86 18.62 2.41
N ILE A 9 18.03 17.50 1.71
CA ILE A 9 17.54 17.36 0.34
C ILE A 9 16.03 17.15 0.46
N ALA A 10 15.31 18.20 0.87
CA ALA A 10 13.90 18.31 0.55
C ALA A 10 13.87 18.51 -0.97
N PHE A 11 13.49 17.47 -1.72
CA PHE A 11 13.00 17.67 -3.08
C PHE A 11 11.74 18.53 -2.97
N GLY A 12 11.92 19.84 -2.96
CA GLY A 12 10.81 20.77 -2.97
C GLY A 12 10.02 20.53 -4.24
N LEU A 13 8.75 20.13 -4.10
CA LEU A 13 7.71 20.20 -5.12
C LEU A 13 7.38 21.67 -5.47
N SER A 14 8.40 22.52 -5.57
CA SER A 14 8.25 23.96 -5.72
C SER A 14 8.23 24.32 -7.20
N SER A 15 7.09 24.89 -7.60
CA SER A 15 6.70 25.45 -8.89
C SER A 15 5.95 24.48 -9.82
N VAL A 16 4.69 24.21 -9.46
CA VAL A 16 3.69 23.76 -10.44
C VAL A 16 3.49 24.87 -11.47
N LEU A 17 3.75 24.57 -12.74
CA LEU A 17 3.68 25.52 -13.84
C LEU A 17 2.23 26.06 -14.01
N PRO A 18 2.03 27.38 -14.10
CA PRO A 18 0.70 27.95 -14.32
C PRO A 18 0.19 27.63 -15.73
N GLY A 19 -1.05 27.13 -15.84
CA GLY A 19 -1.73 26.87 -17.12
C GLY A 19 -2.27 25.45 -17.33
N LEU A 20 -2.15 24.55 -16.35
CA LEU A 20 -2.56 23.16 -16.50
C LEU A 20 -4.07 22.97 -16.26
N ASN A 21 -4.72 22.35 -17.24
CA ASN A 21 -6.15 22.09 -17.31
C ASN A 21 -6.70 21.40 -16.04
N HIS A 22 -7.95 21.69 -15.70
CA HIS A 22 -8.68 20.95 -14.67
C HIS A 22 -8.69 19.45 -14.99
N LEU A 23 -8.15 18.61 -14.10
CA LEU A 23 -8.23 17.17 -14.22
C LEU A 23 -9.69 16.72 -13.97
N LEU A 24 -10.22 15.88 -14.85
CA LEU A 24 -11.55 15.29 -14.64
C LEU A 24 -11.51 14.32 -13.45
N SER A 25 -12.58 14.33 -12.64
CA SER A 25 -12.73 13.45 -11.45
C SER A 25 -12.38 11.99 -11.73
N ARG A 26 -12.87 11.43 -12.85
CA ARG A 26 -12.56 10.05 -13.28
C ARG A 26 -11.06 9.81 -13.52
N TYR A 27 -10.32 10.80 -14.00
CA TYR A 27 -8.89 10.65 -14.26
C TYR A 27 -8.11 10.71 -12.96
N ALA A 28 -8.51 11.57 -12.02
CA ALA A 28 -7.94 11.62 -10.68
C ALA A 28 -8.11 10.27 -9.96
N GLU A 29 -9.33 9.74 -9.99
CA GLU A 29 -9.66 8.43 -9.41
C GLU A 29 -8.83 7.31 -10.05
N SER A 30 -8.80 7.22 -11.38
CA SER A 30 -8.02 6.19 -12.08
C SER A 30 -6.52 6.29 -11.82
N MET A 31 -5.93 7.49 -11.75
CA MET A 31 -4.51 7.66 -11.41
C MET A 31 -4.20 7.19 -9.99
N MET A 32 -5.08 7.54 -9.04
CA MET A 32 -4.92 7.14 -7.64
C MET A 32 -4.99 5.61 -7.53
N TRP A 33 -6.03 4.98 -8.08
CA TRP A 33 -6.20 3.53 -8.00
C TRP A 33 -5.14 2.75 -8.78
N LEU A 34 -4.68 3.26 -9.93
CA LEU A 34 -3.56 2.66 -10.64
C LEU A 34 -2.33 2.52 -9.74
N ALA A 35 -1.94 3.60 -9.05
CA ALA A 35 -0.81 3.59 -8.12
C ALA A 35 -1.01 2.58 -6.99
N ARG A 36 -2.22 2.54 -6.41
CA ARG A 36 -2.56 1.61 -5.32
C ARG A 36 -2.46 0.16 -5.75
N TYR A 37 -3.05 -0.21 -6.90
CA TYR A 37 -2.99 -1.59 -7.38
C TYR A 37 -1.55 -2.02 -7.69
N MET A 38 -0.70 -1.14 -8.21
CA MET A 38 0.72 -1.45 -8.44
C MET A 38 1.47 -1.72 -7.14
N GLU A 39 1.25 -0.91 -6.09
CA GLU A 39 1.83 -1.17 -4.77
C GLU A 39 1.27 -2.46 -4.15
N ARG A 40 -0.04 -2.73 -4.27
CA ARG A 40 -0.65 -3.99 -3.79
C ARG A 40 -0.06 -5.23 -4.44
N ILE A 41 0.11 -5.21 -5.77
CA ILE A 41 0.69 -6.35 -6.48
C ILE A 41 2.14 -6.60 -6.01
N GLU A 42 2.96 -5.56 -5.88
CA GLU A 42 4.34 -5.72 -5.40
C GLU A 42 4.37 -6.31 -3.98
N ASN A 43 3.51 -5.83 -3.09
CA ASN A 43 3.50 -6.25 -1.69
C ASN A 43 2.92 -7.65 -1.51
N LEU A 44 1.87 -8.00 -2.25
CA LEU A 44 1.35 -9.37 -2.24
C LEU A 44 2.39 -10.35 -2.79
N ALA A 45 3.07 -10.03 -3.90
CA ALA A 45 4.16 -10.85 -4.43
C ALA A 45 5.28 -11.07 -3.39
N ARG A 46 5.63 -10.03 -2.63
CA ARG A 46 6.62 -10.10 -1.57
C ARG A 46 6.14 -10.93 -0.37
N LEU A 47 4.88 -10.79 0.03
CA LEU A 47 4.28 -11.59 1.10
C LEU A 47 4.26 -13.07 0.76
N LEU A 48 3.87 -13.42 -0.47
CA LEU A 48 3.85 -14.81 -0.95
C LEU A 48 5.26 -15.42 -0.91
N GLU A 49 6.26 -14.73 -1.45
CA GLU A 49 7.65 -15.22 -1.48
C GLU A 49 8.26 -15.34 -0.07
N VAL A 50 8.04 -14.36 0.80
CA VAL A 50 8.53 -14.43 2.18
C VAL A 50 7.80 -15.53 2.94
N THR A 51 6.50 -15.72 2.73
CA THR A 51 5.76 -16.80 3.38
C THR A 51 6.30 -18.15 2.93
N GLU A 52 6.46 -18.40 1.63
CA GLU A 52 7.09 -19.61 1.07
C GLU A 52 8.46 -19.92 1.72
N ALA A 53 9.30 -18.89 1.93
CA ALA A 53 10.64 -19.05 2.49
C ALA A 53 10.66 -19.31 4.02
N PHE A 54 9.64 -18.87 4.76
CA PHE A 54 9.62 -18.88 6.23
C PHE A 54 8.62 -19.87 6.85
N VAL A 55 7.71 -20.44 6.04
CA VAL A 55 6.66 -21.37 6.46
C VAL A 55 7.14 -22.76 6.86
N ARG A 56 8.43 -23.08 6.67
CA ARG A 56 9.00 -24.38 7.03
C ARG A 56 9.30 -24.49 8.55
N GLY A 57 8.26 -24.32 9.36
CA GLY A 57 8.30 -24.58 10.80
C GLY A 57 8.21 -26.08 11.13
N PRO A 58 8.77 -26.53 12.26
CA PRO A 58 8.74 -27.94 12.69
C PRO A 58 7.33 -28.47 13.03
N ASP A 59 6.31 -27.61 13.13
CA ASP A 59 5.01 -27.92 13.76
C ASP A 59 3.87 -28.23 12.76
N GLY A 60 4.15 -28.26 11.46
CA GLY A 60 3.17 -28.62 10.43
C GLY A 60 2.11 -27.57 10.10
N HIS A 61 2.05 -26.44 10.82
CA HIS A 61 1.25 -25.27 10.43
C HIS A 61 1.96 -24.49 9.33
N THR A 62 1.30 -24.37 8.18
CA THR A 62 1.92 -23.85 6.97
C THR A 62 1.92 -22.32 6.90
N GLY A 63 1.50 -21.57 7.94
CA GLY A 63 1.58 -20.10 8.02
C GLY A 63 0.96 -19.27 6.89
N TRP A 64 0.32 -19.89 5.89
CA TRP A 64 -0.32 -19.24 4.74
C TRP A 64 -1.61 -18.52 5.13
N ASP A 65 -2.25 -18.95 6.21
CA ASP A 65 -3.37 -18.29 6.88
C ASP A 65 -3.05 -16.84 7.27
N SER A 66 -1.78 -16.55 7.62
CA SER A 66 -1.35 -15.20 7.97
C SER A 66 -1.48 -14.19 6.81
N ILE A 67 -1.45 -14.65 5.55
CA ILE A 67 -1.68 -13.77 4.39
C ILE A 67 -3.17 -13.43 4.26
N ILE A 68 -4.05 -14.38 4.56
CA ILE A 68 -5.50 -14.18 4.53
C ILE A 68 -5.90 -13.15 5.59
N GLN A 69 -5.41 -13.34 6.82
CA GLN A 69 -5.63 -12.43 7.95
C GLN A 69 -5.09 -11.03 7.65
N LEU A 70 -3.93 -10.92 6.98
CA LEU A 70 -3.34 -9.63 6.61
C LEU A 70 -4.24 -8.77 5.75
N ASN A 71 -4.90 -9.41 4.80
CA ASN A 71 -5.76 -8.74 3.86
C ASN A 71 -7.22 -8.67 4.34
N SER A 72 -7.53 -9.24 5.50
CA SER A 72 -8.89 -9.33 6.04
C SER A 72 -9.85 -9.99 5.04
N ASP A 73 -9.39 -11.04 4.36
CA ASP A 73 -10.10 -11.73 3.27
C ASP A 73 -10.73 -13.07 3.72
N GLU A 74 -10.79 -13.38 5.01
CA GLU A 74 -11.24 -14.67 5.57
C GLU A 74 -12.61 -15.09 5.03
N ASP A 75 -13.61 -14.21 5.14
CA ASP A 75 -14.98 -14.49 4.68
C ASP A 75 -15.03 -14.82 3.19
N ARG A 76 -14.24 -14.10 2.37
CA ARG A 76 -14.18 -14.34 0.92
C ARG A 76 -13.43 -15.62 0.61
N PHE A 77 -12.33 -15.87 1.30
CA PHE A 77 -11.51 -17.06 1.11
C PHE A 77 -12.32 -18.33 1.43
N PHE A 78 -12.94 -18.39 2.62
CA PHE A 78 -13.72 -19.54 3.06
C PHE A 78 -15.05 -19.72 2.34
N SER A 79 -15.50 -18.71 1.56
CA SER A 79 -16.62 -18.88 0.64
C SER A 79 -16.26 -19.67 -0.64
N LEU A 80 -14.96 -19.76 -0.97
CA LEU A 80 -14.44 -20.38 -2.19
C LEU A 80 -13.59 -21.63 -1.91
N HIS A 81 -12.94 -21.70 -0.75
CA HIS A 81 -12.01 -22.76 -0.36
C HIS A 81 -12.32 -23.28 1.05
N ASP A 82 -12.24 -24.59 1.26
CA ASP A 82 -12.52 -25.22 2.56
C ASP A 82 -11.36 -25.12 3.56
N SER A 83 -10.13 -24.95 3.07
CA SER A 83 -8.91 -24.96 3.89
C SER A 83 -7.85 -23.99 3.36
N ALA A 84 -7.04 -23.43 4.26
CA ALA A 84 -5.94 -22.54 3.93
C ALA A 84 -4.65 -23.32 3.58
N THR A 85 -4.71 -24.17 2.55
CA THR A 85 -3.49 -24.84 2.03
C THR A 85 -2.64 -23.87 1.21
N GLU A 86 -1.37 -24.20 1.01
CA GLU A 86 -0.50 -23.44 0.10
C GLU A 86 -1.15 -23.27 -1.28
N GLU A 87 -1.65 -24.36 -1.86
CA GLU A 87 -2.28 -24.35 -3.17
C GLU A 87 -3.52 -23.44 -3.21
N ASP A 88 -4.42 -23.55 -2.22
CA ASP A 88 -5.62 -22.73 -2.15
C ASP A 88 -5.30 -21.25 -2.02
N VAL A 89 -4.33 -20.89 -1.17
CA VAL A 89 -3.90 -19.50 -0.97
C VAL A 89 -3.24 -18.94 -2.22
N LEU A 90 -2.44 -19.74 -2.94
CA LEU A 90 -1.84 -19.34 -4.20
C LEU A 90 -2.88 -19.15 -5.31
N VAL A 91 -3.85 -20.06 -5.43
CA VAL A 91 -4.95 -19.91 -6.39
C VAL A 91 -5.72 -18.63 -6.09
N PHE A 92 -6.10 -18.41 -4.83
CA PHE A 92 -6.91 -17.28 -4.40
C PHE A 92 -6.23 -15.91 -4.60
N TYR A 93 -4.93 -15.81 -4.31
CA TYR A 93 -4.21 -14.54 -4.42
C TYR A 93 -3.55 -14.30 -5.77
N VAL A 94 -3.23 -15.32 -6.55
CA VAL A 94 -2.55 -15.13 -7.85
C VAL A 94 -3.55 -15.13 -9.01
N THR A 95 -4.42 -16.15 -9.09
CA THR A 95 -5.17 -16.45 -10.32
C THR A 95 -6.69 -16.26 -10.21
N GLU A 96 -7.25 -16.26 -9.00
CA GLU A 96 -8.70 -16.24 -8.77
C GLU A 96 -9.31 -14.90 -9.22
N ARG A 97 -10.28 -14.95 -10.13
CA ARG A 97 -10.92 -13.74 -10.68
C ARG A 97 -12.08 -13.25 -9.81
N ALA A 98 -12.69 -14.13 -9.03
CA ALA A 98 -13.72 -13.77 -8.06
C ALA A 98 -13.16 -12.96 -6.88
N ASN A 99 -11.85 -13.07 -6.62
CA ASN A 99 -11.16 -12.26 -5.65
C ASN A 99 -10.68 -10.93 -6.28
N PRO A 100 -11.27 -9.76 -5.93
CA PRO A 100 -10.82 -8.46 -6.44
C PRO A 100 -9.39 -8.10 -5.99
N ASN A 101 -8.91 -8.74 -4.92
CA ASN A 101 -7.56 -8.54 -4.38
C ASN A 101 -6.54 -9.54 -4.96
N SER A 102 -6.91 -10.38 -5.94
CA SER A 102 -5.93 -11.24 -6.61
C SER A 102 -5.03 -10.42 -7.54
N ILE A 103 -3.81 -10.90 -7.75
CA ILE A 103 -2.84 -10.28 -8.66
C ILE A 103 -3.43 -10.14 -10.07
N LYS A 104 -4.17 -11.16 -10.55
CA LYS A 104 -4.84 -11.13 -11.85
C LYS A 104 -5.96 -10.08 -11.91
N ALA A 105 -6.81 -9.98 -10.89
CA ALA A 105 -7.89 -8.98 -10.84
C ALA A 105 -7.35 -7.54 -10.70
N MET A 106 -6.31 -7.36 -9.89
CA MET A 106 -5.63 -6.06 -9.75
C MET A 106 -4.92 -5.65 -11.05
N ALA A 107 -4.23 -6.58 -11.74
CA ALA A 107 -3.62 -6.30 -13.03
C ALA A 107 -4.65 -5.94 -14.12
N HIS A 108 -5.82 -6.59 -14.10
CA HIS A 108 -6.94 -6.17 -14.94
C HIS A 108 -7.34 -4.71 -14.63
N SER A 109 -7.52 -4.37 -13.35
CA SER A 109 -7.91 -3.02 -12.91
C SER A 109 -6.85 -1.96 -13.26
N VAL A 110 -5.56 -2.29 -13.14
CA VAL A 110 -4.44 -1.46 -13.61
C VAL A 110 -4.59 -1.16 -15.10
N ARG A 111 -4.87 -2.17 -15.92
CA ARG A 111 -5.04 -2.01 -17.37
C ARG A 111 -6.23 -1.11 -17.72
N GLU A 112 -7.36 -1.27 -17.04
CA GLU A 112 -8.54 -0.43 -17.27
C GLU A 112 -8.31 1.02 -16.81
N ASN A 113 -7.67 1.23 -15.65
CA ASN A 113 -7.27 2.57 -15.22
C ASN A 113 -6.31 3.22 -16.20
N ALA A 114 -5.30 2.48 -16.68
CA ALA A 114 -4.35 2.97 -17.68
C ALA A 114 -5.05 3.37 -19.00
N ARG A 115 -6.09 2.63 -19.42
CA ARG A 115 -6.91 2.97 -20.59
C ARG A 115 -7.64 4.29 -20.37
N ALA A 116 -8.26 4.46 -19.21
CA ALA A 116 -8.97 5.68 -18.85
C ALA A 116 -8.04 6.90 -18.87
N VAL A 117 -6.82 6.77 -18.33
CA VAL A 117 -5.84 7.87 -18.24
C VAL A 117 -4.87 7.92 -19.43
N ARG A 118 -5.14 7.20 -20.52
CA ARG A 118 -4.26 7.14 -21.69
C ARG A 118 -3.81 8.51 -22.22
N PRO A 119 -4.66 9.56 -22.25
CA PRO A 119 -4.25 10.89 -22.69
C PRO A 119 -3.24 11.59 -21.77
N LEU A 120 -3.07 11.12 -20.53
CA LEU A 120 -2.25 11.75 -19.49
C LEU A 120 -0.90 11.06 -19.31
N ILE A 121 -0.87 9.74 -19.49
CA ILE A 121 0.34 8.93 -19.27
C ILE A 121 1.24 8.91 -20.52
N SER A 122 2.54 8.78 -20.28
CA SER A 122 3.54 8.64 -21.34
C SER A 122 3.34 7.35 -22.14
N THR A 123 3.89 7.30 -23.36
CA THR A 123 3.82 6.10 -24.20
C THR A 123 4.63 4.95 -23.58
N GLU A 124 5.71 5.28 -22.88
CA GLU A 124 6.58 4.37 -22.14
C GLU A 124 5.81 3.71 -20.98
N MET A 125 5.10 4.52 -20.16
CA MET A 125 4.27 4.01 -19.06
C MET A 125 3.15 3.13 -19.61
N TRP A 126 2.47 3.55 -20.68
CA TRP A 126 1.44 2.76 -21.35
C TRP A 126 1.97 1.41 -21.85
N MET A 127 3.12 1.42 -22.54
CA MET A 127 3.73 0.21 -23.09
C MET A 127 4.12 -0.78 -21.98
N GLN A 128 4.81 -0.30 -20.94
CA GLN A 128 5.22 -1.12 -19.81
C GLN A 128 4.01 -1.76 -19.12
N LEU A 129 2.96 -0.98 -18.84
CA LEU A 129 1.73 -1.50 -18.23
C LEU A 129 1.04 -2.55 -19.10
N ASN A 130 1.01 -2.38 -20.42
CA ASN A 130 0.43 -3.39 -21.31
C ASN A 130 1.24 -4.69 -21.32
N ILE A 131 2.58 -4.62 -21.36
CA ILE A 131 3.45 -5.80 -21.29
C ILE A 131 3.23 -6.54 -19.97
N PHE A 132 3.31 -5.81 -18.86
CA PHE A 132 3.13 -6.35 -17.51
C PHE A 132 1.75 -6.99 -17.33
N THR A 133 0.69 -6.24 -17.59
CA THR A 133 -0.69 -6.72 -17.34
C THR A 133 -1.06 -7.86 -18.29
N ARG A 134 -0.59 -7.86 -19.54
CA ARG A 134 -0.80 -9.00 -20.45
C ARG A 134 -0.17 -10.27 -19.89
N TRP A 135 1.10 -10.20 -19.48
CA TRP A 135 1.78 -11.35 -18.88
C TRP A 135 1.02 -11.88 -17.65
N VAL A 136 0.61 -11.01 -16.73
CA VAL A 136 -0.14 -11.42 -15.52
C VAL A 136 -1.50 -12.03 -15.85
N LEU A 137 -2.22 -11.47 -16.83
CA LEU A 137 -3.53 -11.98 -17.22
C LEU A 137 -3.45 -13.38 -17.87
N ASP A 138 -2.32 -13.67 -18.52
CA ASP A 138 -2.04 -14.96 -19.16
C ASP A 138 -1.52 -16.01 -18.16
N LEU A 139 -1.10 -15.65 -16.94
CA LEU A 139 -0.60 -16.59 -15.93
C LEU A 139 -1.65 -17.62 -15.51
N GLU A 140 -1.33 -18.91 -15.56
CA GLU A 140 -2.15 -19.99 -15.04
C GLU A 140 -1.54 -20.60 -13.77
N PHE A 141 -2.34 -21.36 -13.02
CA PHE A 141 -1.83 -22.04 -11.82
C PHE A 141 -0.77 -23.10 -12.17
N SER A 142 -0.87 -23.71 -13.36
CA SER A 142 0.15 -24.60 -13.93
C SER A 142 1.52 -23.92 -14.05
N ASP A 143 1.56 -22.63 -14.38
CA ASP A 143 2.82 -21.88 -14.48
C ASP A 143 3.52 -21.73 -13.13
N ILE A 144 2.75 -21.64 -12.03
CA ILE A 144 3.30 -21.56 -10.67
C ILE A 144 4.04 -22.85 -10.32
N ARG A 145 3.44 -24.00 -10.63
CA ARG A 145 4.05 -25.32 -10.43
C ARG A 145 5.30 -25.51 -11.29
N LEU A 146 5.33 -24.96 -12.51
CA LEU A 146 6.44 -25.13 -13.46
C LEU A 146 7.63 -24.20 -13.19
N ASN A 147 7.38 -22.94 -12.82
CA ASN A 147 8.40 -21.89 -12.81
C ASN A 147 8.92 -21.54 -11.41
N SER A 148 8.48 -22.23 -10.34
CA SER A 148 8.65 -21.86 -8.91
C SER A 148 7.97 -20.54 -8.54
N LEU A 149 7.33 -20.50 -7.38
CA LEU A 149 6.62 -19.32 -6.88
C LEU A 149 7.56 -18.12 -6.71
N SER A 150 8.75 -18.34 -6.14
CA SER A 150 9.77 -17.31 -5.98
C SER A 150 10.13 -16.62 -7.31
N SER A 151 10.25 -17.34 -8.43
CA SER A 151 10.58 -16.72 -9.71
C SER A 151 9.45 -15.82 -10.24
N ILE A 152 8.19 -16.25 -10.09
CA ILE A 152 7.01 -15.45 -10.45
C ILE A 152 6.94 -14.20 -9.57
N CYS A 153 7.11 -14.36 -8.26
CA CYS A 153 7.11 -13.24 -7.31
C CYS A 153 8.25 -12.25 -7.59
N ASN A 154 9.44 -12.74 -7.96
CA ASN A 154 10.56 -11.88 -8.37
C ASN A 154 10.24 -11.08 -9.63
N ARG A 155 9.66 -11.72 -10.65
CA ARG A 155 9.22 -11.02 -11.86
C ARG A 155 8.13 -9.99 -11.56
N LEU A 156 7.12 -10.32 -10.75
CA LEU A 156 6.08 -9.37 -10.33
C LEU A 156 6.68 -8.12 -9.67
N LYS A 157 7.60 -8.30 -8.72
CA LYS A 157 8.30 -7.19 -8.04
C LYS A 157 9.12 -6.35 -9.03
N GLN A 158 9.86 -6.98 -9.94
CA GLN A 158 10.67 -6.28 -10.95
C GLN A 158 9.81 -5.46 -11.91
N GLU A 159 8.66 -5.98 -12.35
CA GLU A 159 7.73 -5.25 -13.22
C GLU A 159 7.10 -4.05 -12.50
N CYS A 160 6.74 -4.20 -11.22
CA CYS A 160 6.25 -3.08 -10.41
C CYS A 160 7.33 -2.00 -10.19
N GLN A 161 8.58 -2.41 -9.93
CA GLN A 161 9.70 -1.49 -9.79
C GLN A 161 10.05 -0.79 -11.11
N THR A 162 9.97 -1.51 -12.23
CA THR A 162 10.10 -0.94 -13.58
C THR A 162 9.02 0.09 -13.82
N HIS A 163 7.76 -0.20 -13.47
CA HIS A 163 6.66 0.75 -13.55
C HIS A 163 6.95 2.03 -12.76
N PHE A 164 7.43 1.91 -11.52
CA PHE A 164 7.75 3.07 -10.70
C PHE A 164 8.87 3.93 -11.31
N GLY A 165 9.92 3.31 -11.84
CA GLY A 165 11.00 4.03 -12.53
C GLY A 165 10.52 4.74 -13.80
N VAL A 166 9.72 4.05 -14.64
CA VAL A 166 9.14 4.65 -15.86
C VAL A 166 8.21 5.81 -15.51
N THR A 167 7.35 5.64 -14.50
CA THR A 167 6.41 6.68 -14.06
C THR A 167 7.18 7.90 -13.55
N GLU A 168 8.19 7.72 -12.71
CA GLU A 168 9.01 8.81 -12.18
C GLU A 168 9.77 9.57 -13.29
N GLY A 169 10.33 8.84 -14.27
CA GLY A 169 11.12 9.41 -15.35
C GLY A 169 10.33 10.04 -16.49
N THR A 170 9.05 9.68 -16.68
CA THR A 170 8.29 10.07 -17.89
C THR A 170 6.93 10.70 -17.64
N LEU A 171 6.31 10.51 -16.48
CA LEU A 171 5.00 11.12 -16.18
C LEU A 171 5.18 12.62 -15.93
N TYR A 172 4.40 13.43 -16.63
CA TYR A 172 4.42 14.88 -16.51
C TYR A 172 3.97 15.33 -15.10
N ARG A 173 4.63 16.36 -14.54
CA ARG A 173 4.45 16.78 -13.13
C ARG A 173 3.27 17.75 -12.97
N ASP A 174 2.07 17.23 -13.19
CA ASP A 174 0.79 17.94 -13.03
C ASP A 174 -0.10 17.31 -11.93
N GLN A 175 -1.41 17.59 -11.96
CA GLN A 175 -2.37 16.98 -11.04
C GLN A 175 -2.42 15.45 -11.13
N ALA A 176 -2.26 14.86 -12.32
CA ALA A 176 -2.27 13.41 -12.48
C ALA A 176 -1.11 12.74 -11.72
N TRP A 177 0.08 13.35 -11.78
CA TRP A 177 1.22 12.96 -10.96
C TRP A 177 0.92 13.05 -9.45
N LEU A 178 0.27 14.14 -9.00
CA LEU A 178 -0.07 14.30 -7.59
C LEU A 178 -1.10 13.26 -7.10
N PHE A 179 -2.13 12.93 -7.90
CA PHE A 179 -3.07 11.87 -7.55
C PHE A 179 -2.43 10.47 -7.56
N TYR A 180 -1.47 10.23 -8.47
CA TYR A 180 -0.66 9.01 -8.44
C TYR A 180 0.14 8.90 -7.14
N LEU A 181 0.81 9.98 -6.72
CA LEU A 181 1.54 10.01 -5.44
C LEU A 181 0.62 9.83 -4.23
N LEU A 182 -0.56 10.45 -4.25
CA LEU A 182 -1.57 10.30 -3.19
C LEU A 182 -1.95 8.82 -3.03
N GLY A 183 -2.28 8.14 -4.13
CA GLY A 183 -2.60 6.70 -4.11
C GLY A 183 -1.43 5.85 -3.60
N LYS A 184 -0.22 6.10 -4.12
CA LYS A 184 0.99 5.39 -3.72
C LYS A 184 1.26 5.47 -2.22
N HIS A 185 1.22 6.68 -1.64
CA HIS A 185 1.58 6.88 -0.24
C HIS A 185 0.46 6.43 0.71
N LEU A 186 -0.81 6.56 0.32
CA LEU A 186 -1.94 5.98 1.07
C LEU A 186 -1.78 4.46 1.18
N GLU A 187 -1.52 3.80 0.05
CA GLU A 187 -1.42 2.35 0.00
C GLU A 187 -0.24 1.82 0.82
N ARG A 188 0.94 2.45 0.71
CA ARG A 188 2.10 2.10 1.54
C ARG A 188 1.85 2.28 3.03
N SER A 189 1.10 3.32 3.41
CA SER A 189 0.76 3.60 4.82
C SER A 189 -0.18 2.53 5.36
N ASP A 190 -1.19 2.12 4.60
CA ASP A 190 -2.10 1.03 4.98
C ASP A 190 -1.33 -0.29 5.12
N GLN A 191 -0.53 -0.66 4.12
CA GLN A 191 0.19 -1.93 4.09
C GLN A 191 1.21 -2.08 5.21
N ILE A 192 1.94 -1.02 5.57
CA ILE A 192 2.92 -1.11 6.66
C ILE A 192 2.22 -1.32 8.01
N THR A 193 1.07 -0.68 8.22
CA THR A 193 0.30 -0.86 9.46
C THR A 193 -0.29 -2.26 9.56
N ARG A 194 -0.87 -2.78 8.46
CA ARG A 194 -1.34 -4.17 8.39
C ARG A 194 -0.22 -5.15 8.70
N LEU A 195 0.93 -5.02 8.03
CA LEU A 195 2.06 -5.93 8.21
C LEU A 195 2.59 -5.97 9.65
N ILE A 196 2.58 -4.84 10.37
CA ILE A 196 2.94 -4.78 11.78
C ILE A 196 1.88 -5.48 12.66
N ASP A 197 0.61 -5.28 12.33
CA ASP A 197 -0.54 -5.71 13.14
C ASP A 197 -0.66 -7.24 13.30
N ILE A 198 -0.76 -7.99 12.20
CA ILE A 198 -0.96 -9.47 12.28
C ILE A 198 0.17 -10.14 13.03
N ARG A 199 1.38 -9.61 12.84
CA ARG A 199 2.58 -10.19 13.40
C ARG A 199 2.75 -9.80 14.87
N TYR A 200 2.05 -8.80 15.39
CA TYR A 200 2.03 -8.61 16.85
C TYR A 200 1.28 -9.74 17.57
N HIS A 201 0.10 -10.13 17.06
CA HIS A 201 -0.72 -11.19 17.66
C HIS A 201 -0.15 -12.59 17.49
N THR A 202 0.51 -12.88 16.36
CA THR A 202 1.15 -14.19 16.15
C THR A 202 2.46 -14.36 16.92
N LEU A 203 3.17 -13.26 17.23
CA LEU A 203 4.57 -13.31 17.70
C LEU A 203 4.76 -12.95 19.18
N LEU A 204 3.73 -12.46 19.86
CA LEU A 204 3.80 -12.15 21.29
C LEU A 204 2.66 -12.85 22.07
N PRO A 205 2.65 -14.20 22.15
CA PRO A 205 1.88 -14.88 23.20
C PRO A 205 2.35 -14.37 24.56
N GLN A 206 1.42 -14.09 25.48
CA GLN A 206 1.68 -13.47 26.78
C GLN A 206 2.67 -14.24 27.69
N ASP A 207 3.06 -15.46 27.32
CA ASP A 207 3.86 -16.40 28.13
C ASP A 207 5.25 -16.74 27.55
N GLU A 208 5.66 -16.18 26.40
CA GLU A 208 6.99 -16.46 25.80
C GLU A 208 8.05 -15.39 26.12
N LYS A 209 9.29 -15.83 26.38
CA LYS A 209 10.41 -14.93 26.64
C LYS A 209 10.74 -14.12 25.38
N ILE A 210 10.46 -12.82 25.41
CA ILE A 210 10.87 -11.85 24.39
C ILE A 210 12.35 -12.04 24.04
N GLY A 211 12.64 -12.37 22.78
CA GLY A 211 14.00 -12.55 22.27
C GLY A 211 14.41 -14.01 22.04
N SER A 212 13.46 -14.91 21.81
CA SER A 212 13.76 -16.27 21.33
C SER A 212 14.32 -16.24 19.90
N ASP A 213 15.05 -17.28 19.46
CA ASP A 213 15.53 -17.40 18.07
C ASP A 213 14.37 -17.46 17.05
N ILE A 214 13.19 -17.92 17.51
CA ILE A 214 11.94 -17.96 16.74
C ILE A 214 11.45 -16.52 16.49
N ASP A 215 11.44 -15.66 17.52
CA ASP A 215 11.06 -14.25 17.40
C ASP A 215 11.94 -13.52 16.39
N ILE A 216 13.26 -13.74 16.45
CA ILE A 216 14.21 -13.06 15.54
C ILE A 216 13.93 -13.43 14.09
N THR A 217 13.66 -14.71 13.83
CA THR A 217 13.36 -15.21 12.48
C THR A 217 12.06 -14.61 11.95
N GLN A 218 11.04 -14.50 12.80
CA GLN A 218 9.75 -13.94 12.44
C GLN A 218 9.80 -12.41 12.25
N TRP A 219 10.51 -11.66 13.10
CA TRP A 219 10.74 -10.23 12.85
C TRP A 219 11.58 -9.98 11.59
N ALA A 220 12.49 -10.89 11.27
CA ALA A 220 13.23 -10.84 10.00
C ALA A 220 12.33 -11.13 8.79
N SER A 221 11.26 -11.91 8.94
CA SER A 221 10.25 -12.13 7.88
C SER A 221 9.40 -10.87 7.68
N VAL A 222 8.95 -10.22 8.77
CA VAL A 222 8.26 -8.91 8.74
C VAL A 222 9.09 -7.87 8.00
N LEU A 223 10.36 -7.72 8.39
CA LEU A 223 11.26 -6.78 7.73
C LEU A 223 11.49 -7.11 6.25
N ARG A 224 11.53 -8.39 5.87
CA ARG A 224 11.63 -8.77 4.45
C ARG A 224 10.34 -8.48 3.69
N SER A 225 9.18 -8.74 4.28
CA SER A 225 7.86 -8.40 3.71
C SER A 225 7.67 -6.90 3.52
N ALA A 226 8.28 -6.07 4.37
CA ALA A 226 8.31 -4.62 4.21
C ALA A 226 9.39 -4.11 3.22
N ALA A 227 10.27 -4.98 2.70
CA ALA A 227 11.55 -4.60 2.07
C ALA A 227 12.43 -3.68 2.94
N ALA A 228 12.30 -3.82 4.25
CA ALA A 228 13.00 -3.06 5.27
C ALA A 228 14.31 -3.73 5.73
N TYR A 229 14.46 -5.04 5.53
CA TYR A 229 15.53 -5.84 6.16
C TYR A 229 16.93 -5.22 6.08
N HIS A 230 17.40 -4.87 4.88
CA HIS A 230 18.74 -4.28 4.74
C HIS A 230 18.83 -2.86 5.31
N ALA A 231 17.79 -2.04 5.16
CA ALA A 231 17.76 -0.69 5.71
C ALA A 231 17.77 -0.71 7.24
N PHE A 232 17.01 -1.63 7.84
CA PHE A 232 17.01 -1.88 9.29
C PHE A 232 18.39 -2.34 9.78
N ARG A 233 18.97 -3.38 9.15
CA ARG A 233 20.28 -3.93 9.54
C ARG A 233 21.42 -2.92 9.38
N ARG A 234 21.29 -1.94 8.48
CA ARG A 234 22.26 -0.84 8.34
C ARG A 234 22.28 0.08 9.57
N LEU A 235 21.14 0.28 10.24
CA LEU A 235 21.02 1.17 11.40
C LEU A 235 21.09 0.43 12.74
N GLN A 236 20.64 -0.83 12.77
CA GLN A 236 20.54 -1.66 13.97
C GLN A 236 21.24 -3.01 13.74
N PRO A 237 22.59 -3.08 13.81
CA PRO A 237 23.34 -4.29 13.46
C PRO A 237 23.36 -5.35 14.58
N VAL A 238 23.13 -4.97 15.84
CA VAL A 238 23.41 -5.84 17.01
C VAL A 238 22.18 -6.62 17.48
N THR A 239 21.07 -5.95 17.81
CA THR A 239 19.90 -6.63 18.41
C THR A 239 18.59 -6.28 17.69
N THR A 240 17.88 -7.31 17.23
CA THR A 240 16.53 -7.19 16.69
C THR A 240 15.54 -7.35 17.84
N THR A 241 15.06 -6.23 18.39
CA THR A 241 13.94 -6.23 19.36
C THR A 241 12.63 -5.84 18.65
N PRO A 242 11.46 -6.28 19.14
CA PRO A 242 10.16 -5.84 18.62
C PRO A 242 10.06 -4.31 18.55
N ALA A 243 10.45 -3.60 19.62
CA ALA A 243 10.44 -2.14 19.69
C ALA A 243 11.31 -1.49 18.61
N ASN A 244 12.50 -2.04 18.33
CA ASN A 244 13.37 -1.53 17.27
C ASN A 244 12.73 -1.72 15.88
N VAL A 245 12.10 -2.86 15.62
CA VAL A 245 11.47 -3.14 14.32
C VAL A 245 10.22 -2.26 14.12
N VAL A 246 9.33 -2.21 15.11
CA VAL A 246 8.13 -1.36 15.08
C VAL A 246 8.53 0.10 14.96
N GLY A 247 9.48 0.57 15.77
CA GLY A 247 10.01 1.93 15.70
C GLY A 247 10.61 2.26 14.33
N PHE A 248 11.35 1.32 13.72
CA PHE A 248 11.89 1.51 12.38
C PHE A 248 10.79 1.62 11.32
N LEU A 249 9.82 0.70 11.32
CA LEU A 249 8.76 0.67 10.30
C LEU A 249 7.77 1.83 10.47
N LEU A 250 7.53 2.30 11.69
CA LEU A 250 6.62 3.43 11.92
C LEU A 250 7.31 4.78 11.77
N LYS A 251 8.51 4.97 12.36
CA LYS A 251 9.05 6.31 12.62
C LYS A 251 10.29 6.66 11.80
N ASN A 252 10.88 5.74 11.04
CA ASN A 252 12.13 6.04 10.32
C ASN A 252 11.90 6.92 9.09
N GLU A 253 12.30 8.19 9.13
CA GLU A 253 12.11 9.14 8.03
C GLU A 253 12.96 8.84 6.78
N GLY A 254 14.03 8.04 6.92
CA GLY A 254 14.91 7.65 5.82
C GLY A 254 14.45 6.40 5.07
N PHE A 255 13.44 5.68 5.56
CA PHE A 255 12.94 4.46 4.94
C PHE A 255 11.70 4.74 4.07
N PRO A 256 11.74 4.55 2.74
CA PRO A 256 10.66 4.97 1.84
C PRO A 256 9.28 4.33 2.08
N ARG A 257 9.21 3.25 2.86
CA ARG A 257 7.97 2.54 3.21
C ARG A 257 7.57 2.74 4.67
N SER A 258 8.31 3.53 5.46
CA SER A 258 7.89 3.80 6.83
C SER A 258 6.60 4.63 6.85
N LEU A 259 5.82 4.50 7.92
CA LEU A 259 4.61 5.29 8.07
C LEU A 259 4.94 6.81 8.11
N ALA A 260 5.96 7.21 8.87
CA ALA A 260 6.40 8.61 8.97
C ALA A 260 6.77 9.21 7.61
N THR A 261 7.54 8.50 6.79
CA THR A 261 7.91 8.98 5.46
C THR A 261 6.67 9.10 4.57
N ASN A 262 5.77 8.12 4.57
CA ASN A 262 4.59 8.16 3.70
C ASN A 262 3.57 9.22 4.13
N LEU A 263 3.36 9.43 5.44
CA LEU A 263 2.53 10.55 5.92
C LEU A 263 3.12 11.91 5.57
N SER A 264 4.44 12.07 5.64
CA SER A 264 5.13 13.31 5.21
C SER A 264 4.97 13.57 3.70
N GLN A 265 5.01 12.51 2.89
CA GLN A 265 4.78 12.62 1.45
C GLN A 265 3.31 12.90 1.11
N LEU A 266 2.36 12.33 1.87
CA LEU A 266 0.93 12.65 1.74
C LEU A 266 0.68 14.13 2.03
N ASP A 267 1.21 14.65 3.13
CA ASP A 267 1.11 16.05 3.52
C ASP A 267 1.66 16.98 2.42
N SER A 268 2.87 16.68 1.92
CA SER A 268 3.50 17.43 0.83
C SER A 268 2.70 17.38 -0.47
N THR A 269 2.12 16.22 -0.80
CA THR A 269 1.30 16.02 -2.00
C THR A 269 -0.02 16.81 -1.90
N LEU A 270 -0.67 16.79 -0.75
CA LEU A 270 -1.90 17.56 -0.49
C LEU A 270 -1.61 19.06 -0.49
N ALA A 271 -0.48 19.50 0.05
CA ALA A 271 -0.06 20.90 -0.02
C ALA A 271 0.17 21.37 -1.47
N ALA A 272 0.78 20.52 -2.30
CA ALA A 272 0.94 20.81 -3.74
C ALA A 272 -0.42 20.89 -4.45
N LEU A 273 -1.35 19.97 -4.16
CA LEU A 273 -2.72 20.03 -4.67
C LEU A 273 -3.45 21.31 -4.23
N ALA A 274 -3.32 21.71 -2.97
CA ALA A 274 -3.90 22.93 -2.41
C ALA A 274 -3.31 24.24 -3.00
N GLY A 275 -2.13 24.15 -3.63
CA GLY A 275 -1.55 25.20 -4.46
C GLY A 275 -2.46 25.59 -5.63
N HIS A 276 -3.23 24.64 -6.17
CA HIS A 276 -4.25 24.93 -7.17
C HIS A 276 -5.47 25.61 -6.54
N ARG A 277 -5.77 26.83 -6.98
CA ARG A 277 -6.81 27.69 -6.38
C ARG A 277 -8.19 27.03 -6.32
N SER A 278 -8.51 26.16 -7.28
CA SER A 278 -9.77 25.40 -7.35
C SER A 278 -9.84 24.23 -6.37
N LEU A 279 -8.70 23.69 -5.93
CA LEU A 279 -8.60 22.52 -5.06
C LEU A 279 -8.30 22.88 -3.60
N ARG A 280 -7.85 24.11 -3.33
CA ARG A 280 -7.48 24.58 -1.99
C ARG A 280 -8.51 24.24 -0.90
N LYS A 281 -9.78 24.58 -1.13
CA LYS A 281 -10.86 24.31 -0.15
C LYS A 281 -11.15 22.81 0.03
N ARG A 282 -10.90 22.00 -1.01
CA ARG A 282 -11.11 20.55 -0.99
C ARG A 282 -10.00 19.83 -0.22
N CYS A 283 -8.80 20.41 -0.18
CA CYS A 283 -7.63 19.81 0.48
C CYS A 283 -7.53 20.15 1.96
N SER A 284 -8.22 21.17 2.48
CA SER A 284 -7.98 21.66 3.84
C SER A 284 -8.25 20.63 4.93
N SER A 285 -9.38 19.92 4.87
CA SER A 285 -9.71 18.86 5.83
C SER A 285 -8.75 17.67 5.72
N LEU A 286 -8.36 17.32 4.48
CA LEU A 286 -7.40 16.25 4.21
C LEU A 286 -6.03 16.55 4.82
N GLN A 287 -5.57 17.80 4.68
CA GLN A 287 -4.30 18.26 5.25
C GLN A 287 -4.33 18.24 6.78
N GLU A 288 -5.41 18.70 7.40
CA GLU A 288 -5.61 18.67 8.85
C GLU A 288 -5.52 17.23 9.38
N ARG A 289 -6.24 16.29 8.76
CA ARG A 289 -6.21 14.87 9.15
C ARG A 289 -4.81 14.25 9.05
N VAL A 290 -4.09 14.51 7.95
CA VAL A 290 -2.73 14.01 7.79
C VAL A 290 -1.78 14.66 8.80
N ALA A 291 -1.94 15.96 9.09
CA ALA A 291 -1.15 16.65 10.10
C ALA A 291 -1.38 16.06 11.51
N ASP A 292 -2.63 15.80 11.88
CA ASP A 292 -2.98 15.19 13.18
C ASP A 292 -2.38 13.79 13.34
N LEU A 293 -2.45 12.97 12.28
CA LEU A 293 -1.80 11.66 12.24
C LEU A 293 -0.29 11.76 12.43
N ARG A 294 0.36 12.72 11.75
CA ARG A 294 1.80 12.95 11.86
C ARG A 294 2.20 13.38 13.27
N VAL A 295 1.48 14.32 13.87
CA VAL A 295 1.73 14.78 15.24
C VAL A 295 1.56 13.62 16.22
N THR A 296 0.46 12.87 16.12
CA THR A 296 0.20 11.71 16.99
C THR A 296 1.31 10.66 16.87
N LEU A 297 1.79 10.39 15.66
CA LEU A 297 2.89 9.47 15.43
C LEU A 297 4.21 9.99 16.00
N LEU A 298 4.48 11.29 15.93
CA LEU A 298 5.73 11.89 16.44
C LEU A 298 5.79 11.89 17.96
N ASP A 299 4.67 12.20 18.63
CA ASP A 299 4.57 12.39 20.08
C ASP A 299 4.71 11.10 20.91
N GLN A 300 4.62 9.92 20.28
CA GLN A 300 4.66 8.63 20.97
C GLN A 300 5.94 7.86 20.65
N THR A 301 6.62 7.28 21.64
CA THR A 301 7.74 6.38 21.37
C THR A 301 7.26 5.00 20.90
N ALA A 302 8.13 4.21 20.28
CA ALA A 302 7.77 2.84 19.89
C ALA A 302 7.43 1.97 21.12
N ASP A 303 8.15 2.17 22.23
CA ASP A 303 7.87 1.51 23.49
C ASP A 303 6.50 1.92 24.05
N ASP A 304 6.15 3.21 24.02
CA ASP A 304 4.83 3.69 24.46
C ASP A 304 3.69 3.06 23.65
N ILE A 305 3.85 2.98 22.33
CA ILE A 305 2.86 2.37 21.43
C ILE A 305 2.68 0.89 21.79
N ILE A 306 3.78 0.16 21.99
CA ILE A 306 3.73 -1.28 22.33
C ILE A 306 3.09 -1.49 23.70
N ILE A 307 3.45 -0.70 24.72
CA ILE A 307 2.93 -0.83 26.09
C ILE A 307 1.43 -0.52 26.16
N ARG A 308 0.95 0.45 25.37
CA ARG A 308 -0.47 0.84 25.35
C ARG A 308 -1.36 -0.07 24.50
N GLY A 309 -0.77 -0.96 23.71
CA GLY A 309 -1.46 -1.84 22.78
C GLY A 309 -1.12 -1.50 21.33
N LEU A 310 -0.24 -2.32 20.73
CA LEU A 310 0.18 -2.11 19.34
C LEU A 310 -0.97 -2.36 18.36
N HIS A 311 -1.80 -3.38 18.63
CA HIS A 311 -2.92 -3.74 17.76
C HIS A 311 -3.98 -2.63 17.71
N GLU A 312 -4.37 -2.12 18.89
CA GLU A 312 -5.35 -1.05 19.02
C GLU A 312 -4.84 0.22 18.33
N TYR A 313 -3.53 0.50 18.45
CA TYR A 313 -2.91 1.61 17.74
C TYR A 313 -2.88 1.39 16.22
N MET A 314 -2.51 0.20 15.72
CA MET A 314 -2.54 -0.11 14.28
C MET A 314 -3.97 -0.01 13.72
N THR A 315 -4.95 -0.57 14.41
CA THR A 315 -6.37 -0.51 14.04
C THR A 315 -6.86 0.93 13.97
N TRP A 316 -6.47 1.77 14.95
CA TRP A 316 -6.78 3.19 14.93
C TRP A 316 -6.16 3.91 13.72
N VAL A 317 -4.87 3.69 13.43
CA VAL A 317 -4.21 4.29 12.25
C VAL A 317 -4.88 3.85 10.96
N GLN A 318 -5.18 2.56 10.79
CA GLN A 318 -5.89 2.01 9.63
C GLN A 318 -7.27 2.66 9.45
N GLY A 319 -7.99 2.88 10.56
CA GLY A 319 -9.25 3.62 10.58
C GLY A 319 -9.09 5.06 10.08
N GLN A 320 -8.06 5.78 10.53
CA GLN A 320 -7.78 7.15 10.07
C GLN A 320 -7.39 7.20 8.58
N LEU A 321 -6.61 6.23 8.09
CA LEU A 321 -6.27 6.12 6.67
C LEU A 321 -7.50 5.81 5.81
N SER A 322 -8.40 4.96 6.31
CA SER A 322 -9.67 4.64 5.64
C SER A 322 -10.60 5.86 5.56
N LEU A 323 -10.69 6.64 6.64
CA LEU A 323 -11.41 7.92 6.65
C LEU A 323 -10.80 8.92 5.68
N LEU A 324 -9.47 9.06 5.68
CA LEU A 324 -8.77 9.92 4.74
C LEU A 324 -9.07 9.54 3.28
N GLN A 325 -9.08 8.24 2.98
CA GLN A 325 -9.44 7.75 1.65
C GLN A 325 -10.89 8.10 1.27
N ALA A 326 -11.84 7.95 2.19
CA ALA A 326 -13.24 8.31 1.96
C ALA A 326 -13.39 9.81 1.69
N GLU A 327 -12.74 10.65 2.49
CA GLU A 327 -12.75 12.10 2.31
C GLU A 327 -12.09 12.53 0.99
N VAL A 328 -11.03 11.86 0.55
CA VAL A 328 -10.43 12.07 -0.78
C VAL A 328 -11.47 11.77 -1.87
N ALA A 329 -12.19 10.66 -1.76
CA ALA A 329 -13.23 10.32 -2.74
C ALA A 329 -14.34 11.38 -2.77
N ASP A 330 -14.87 11.78 -1.63
CA ASP A 330 -15.90 12.80 -1.51
C ASP A 330 -15.43 14.17 -2.04
N ALA A 331 -14.17 14.52 -1.80
CA ALA A 331 -13.59 15.80 -2.21
C ALA A 331 -13.37 15.90 -3.73
N PHE A 332 -12.99 14.81 -4.39
CA PHE A 332 -12.51 14.85 -5.77
C PHE A 332 -13.39 14.12 -6.79
N TRP A 333 -14.12 13.08 -6.38
CA TRP A 333 -15.03 12.32 -7.23
C TRP A 333 -16.26 11.82 -6.42
N PRO A 334 -17.09 12.74 -5.89
CA PRO A 334 -18.24 12.36 -5.09
C PRO A 334 -19.20 11.48 -5.91
N ALA A 335 -19.76 10.46 -5.28
CA ALA A 335 -20.79 9.63 -5.89
C ALA A 335 -21.93 10.52 -6.40
N MET A 336 -22.44 10.26 -7.60
CA MET A 336 -23.60 11.00 -8.08
C MET A 336 -24.76 10.76 -7.12
N PRO A 337 -25.45 11.80 -6.62
CA PRO A 337 -26.66 11.60 -5.84
C PRO A 337 -27.64 10.81 -6.69
N GLU A 338 -28.17 9.71 -6.14
CA GLU A 338 -29.27 8.98 -6.76
C GLU A 338 -30.39 9.99 -7.04
N LYS A 339 -30.75 10.16 -8.32
CA LYS A 339 -31.93 10.96 -8.65
C LYS A 339 -33.12 10.28 -7.95
N PRO A 340 -33.86 10.96 -7.06
CA PRO A 340 -35.11 10.41 -6.59
C PRO A 340 -35.98 10.17 -7.83
N TYR A 341 -36.39 8.93 -8.05
CA TYR A 341 -37.35 8.58 -9.09
C TYR A 341 -38.60 9.40 -8.81
N ALA A 342 -38.83 10.45 -9.59
CA ALA A 342 -40.05 11.22 -9.50
C ALA A 342 -41.18 10.27 -9.90
N LEU A 343 -42.03 9.92 -8.94
CA LEU A 343 -43.35 9.34 -9.16
C LEU A 343 -44.23 10.40 -9.84
N GLU A 344 -43.95 10.71 -11.10
CA GLU A 344 -44.86 11.45 -11.99
C GLU A 344 -45.69 10.47 -12.82
N MET A 345 -46.47 9.62 -12.16
CA MET A 345 -47.61 8.94 -12.78
C MET A 345 -48.67 8.65 -11.72
N GLN A 346 -49.48 9.66 -11.38
CA GLN A 346 -50.89 9.51 -10.97
C GLN A 346 -51.51 10.88 -10.66
N SER A 347 -51.79 11.68 -11.69
CA SER A 347 -52.87 12.67 -11.67
C SER A 347 -53.18 13.17 -13.09
N GLN A 348 -53.78 12.32 -13.92
CA GLN A 348 -54.69 12.78 -14.96
C GLN A 348 -55.92 11.88 -14.92
N SER A 349 -56.89 12.34 -14.13
CA SER A 349 -58.32 12.10 -14.28
C SER A 349 -58.84 12.69 -15.58
#